data_AF-A0A9D0LQR0-F1
#
_entry.id   AF-A0A9D0LQR0-F1
#
_cell.length_a   1.000
_cell.length_b   1.000
_cell.length_c   1.000
_cell.angle_alpha   90.00
_cell.angle_beta   90.00
_cell.angle_gamma   90.00
#
_symmetry.space_group_name_H-M   'P 1'
#
loop_
_entity.id
_entity.type
_entity.pdbx_description
1 polymer ?
#
loop_
_entity_poly.entity_id
_entity_poly.type
_entity_poly.pdbx_seq_one_letter_code
_entity_poly.pdbx_strand_id
1 'polypeptide(L)'
;MAHELHRPVLLDQVLDALQVRPDGLYIDGTFGRGGHAAALLDRLGTHGRLLAFDRDSDALAFAADRFREEQRLDLRHGSFEQLGAVVSELNWEGKVDGILLDLGVSSPQLDDAQRGFSFLREGPLDMRMNPHSGQSASDWLAGATEREIAEVLWKYGEERHSRRIARKLVQAREENPITTTVQLAELIAAAVPGHAHKRHPATRSFQAIRIFINRELEALETVLPQTVEALAPGGRLAVISFHSLEDRMVKRFIRDQQRGPQLPPDLPVMPDQYQPRLRAVGKAVRADEQEILGNPRARSAVLRVAERPA
;
A
#
# COMPACT_ATOMS: atom_id res chain seq x y z
N MET A 1 8.52 -12.65 26.62
CA MET A 1 7.91 -11.32 26.72
C MET A 1 7.08 -11.14 25.48
N ALA A 2 5.77 -10.94 25.61
CA ALA A 2 4.92 -10.74 24.44
C ALA A 2 5.40 -9.47 23.74
N HIS A 3 5.95 -9.61 22.53
CA HIS A 3 6.10 -8.47 21.64
C HIS A 3 4.70 -7.88 21.50
N GLU A 4 4.48 -6.66 22.01
CA GLU A 4 3.26 -5.91 21.75
C GLU A 4 3.06 -5.90 20.24
N LEU A 5 2.10 -6.70 19.77
CA LEU A 5 1.70 -6.70 18.38
C LEU A 5 1.25 -5.27 18.08
N HIS A 6 2.00 -4.58 17.23
CA HIS A 6 1.66 -3.23 16.79
C HIS A 6 0.19 -3.18 16.40
N ARG A 7 -0.58 -2.32 17.07
CA ARG A 7 -1.98 -2.07 16.72
C ARG A 7 -2.02 -1.58 15.27
N PRO A 8 -2.81 -2.22 14.39
CA PRO A 8 -2.95 -1.79 13.01
C PRO A 8 -3.43 -0.34 12.93
N VAL A 9 -2.97 0.34 11.88
CA VAL A 9 -3.33 1.74 11.63
C VAL A 9 -4.82 1.81 11.29
N LEU A 10 -5.51 2.76 11.92
CA LEU A 10 -6.95 3.02 11.72
C LEU A 10 -7.83 1.79 11.92
N LEU A 11 -7.44 0.87 12.82
CA LEU A 11 -8.10 -0.42 13.00
C LEU A 11 -9.62 -0.28 13.16
N ASP A 12 -10.07 0.48 14.17
CA ASP A 12 -11.48 0.61 14.49
C ASP A 12 -12.25 1.28 13.33
N GLN A 13 -11.65 2.30 12.73
CA GLN A 13 -12.23 3.03 11.61
C GLN A 13 -12.37 2.16 10.36
N VAL A 14 -11.43 1.24 10.11
CA VAL A 14 -11.53 0.24 9.04
C VAL A 14 -12.69 -0.71 9.29
N LEU A 15 -12.84 -1.18 10.52
CA LEU A 15 -13.87 -2.16 10.88
C LEU A 15 -15.28 -1.54 10.80
N ASP A 16 -15.42 -0.32 11.29
CA ASP A 16 -16.64 0.48 11.13
C ASP A 16 -16.92 0.81 9.67
N ALA A 17 -15.87 1.14 8.91
CA ALA A 17 -15.98 1.41 7.49
C ALA A 17 -16.48 0.19 6.72
N LEU A 18 -15.94 -1.00 6.97
CA LEU A 18 -16.27 -2.23 6.23
C LEU A 18 -17.63 -2.84 6.63
N GLN A 19 -18.22 -2.41 7.75
CA GLN A 19 -19.50 -2.94 8.25
C GLN A 19 -19.53 -4.47 8.28
N VAL A 20 -18.55 -5.05 8.96
CA VAL A 20 -18.28 -6.49 8.91
C VAL A 20 -19.51 -7.31 9.33
N ARG A 21 -19.93 -8.23 8.46
CA ARG A 21 -21.04 -9.16 8.69
C ARG A 21 -20.50 -10.56 9.00
N PRO A 22 -21.09 -11.31 9.94
CA PRO A 22 -20.57 -12.62 10.34
C PRO A 22 -20.42 -13.63 9.19
N ASP A 23 -21.31 -13.61 8.22
CA ASP A 23 -21.36 -14.52 7.08
C ASP A 23 -20.75 -13.94 5.80
N GLY A 24 -20.13 -12.75 5.88
CA GLY A 24 -19.63 -12.03 4.71
C GLY A 24 -18.31 -12.55 4.15
N LEU A 25 -18.03 -12.13 2.92
CA LEU A 25 -16.79 -12.40 2.18
C LEU A 25 -15.94 -11.13 2.17
N TYR A 26 -14.74 -11.22 2.76
CA TYR A 26 -13.82 -10.08 2.86
C TYR A 26 -12.50 -10.38 2.18
N ILE A 27 -11.87 -9.33 1.66
CA ILE A 27 -10.51 -9.38 1.11
C ILE A 27 -9.62 -8.41 1.90
N ASP A 28 -8.48 -8.91 2.38
CA ASP A 28 -7.35 -8.11 2.86
C ASP A 28 -6.22 -8.18 1.83
N GLY A 29 -6.07 -7.16 0.99
CA GLY A 29 -5.05 -7.15 -0.05
C GLY A 29 -3.62 -6.99 0.47
N THR A 30 -3.42 -6.72 1.76
CA THR A 30 -2.14 -6.29 2.32
C THR A 30 -1.96 -6.85 3.73
N PHE A 31 -1.95 -8.19 3.83
CA PHE A 31 -2.01 -8.91 5.10
C PHE A 31 -0.96 -8.45 6.13
N GLY A 32 0.30 -8.29 5.72
CA GLY A 32 1.41 -7.80 6.52
C GLY A 32 1.75 -8.65 7.75
N ARG A 33 1.15 -8.31 8.89
CA ARG A 33 1.25 -9.07 10.16
C ARG A 33 -0.11 -9.54 10.67
N GLY A 34 -1.10 -9.57 9.78
CA GLY A 34 -2.43 -10.11 10.02
C GLY A 34 -3.23 -9.36 11.08
N GLY A 35 -2.90 -8.10 11.37
CA GLY A 35 -3.57 -7.36 12.43
C GLY A 35 -5.00 -6.97 12.07
N HIS A 36 -5.22 -6.39 10.87
CA HIS A 36 -6.58 -6.18 10.35
C HIS A 36 -7.26 -7.51 10.04
N ALA A 37 -6.55 -8.47 9.43
CA ALA A 37 -7.05 -9.82 9.18
C ALA A 37 -7.61 -10.49 10.44
N ALA A 38 -6.86 -10.48 11.56
CA ALA A 38 -7.33 -11.01 12.85
C ALA A 38 -8.62 -10.32 13.30
N ALA A 39 -8.67 -8.99 13.27
CA ALA A 39 -9.84 -8.25 13.73
C ALA A 39 -11.08 -8.40 12.82
N LEU A 40 -10.87 -8.71 11.53
CA LEU A 40 -11.92 -9.14 10.61
C LEU A 40 -12.42 -10.53 10.99
N LEU A 41 -11.51 -11.50 11.15
CA LEU A 41 -11.82 -12.89 11.54
C LEU A 41 -12.54 -12.99 12.89
N ASP A 42 -12.21 -12.12 13.85
CA ASP A 42 -12.88 -12.03 15.15
C ASP A 42 -14.37 -11.63 15.03
N ARG A 43 -14.74 -10.92 13.96
CA ARG A 43 -16.14 -10.52 13.66
C ARG A 43 -16.85 -11.48 12.73
N LEU A 44 -16.10 -12.31 12.00
CA LEU A 44 -16.67 -13.34 11.14
C LEU A 44 -17.23 -14.48 12.00
N GLY A 45 -18.32 -15.07 11.56
CA GLY A 45 -18.84 -16.34 12.04
C GLY A 45 -18.19 -17.51 11.31
N THR A 46 -18.76 -18.71 11.47
CA THR A 46 -18.26 -19.95 10.83
C THR A 46 -18.43 -19.98 9.30
N HIS A 47 -19.37 -19.20 8.78
CA HIS A 47 -19.67 -19.11 7.35
C HIS A 47 -18.93 -17.97 6.65
N GLY A 48 -18.44 -16.97 7.40
CA GLY A 48 -17.63 -15.89 6.86
C GLY A 48 -16.30 -16.40 6.31
N ARG A 49 -15.73 -15.65 5.37
CA ARG A 49 -14.44 -15.97 4.75
C ARG A 49 -13.60 -14.71 4.60
N LEU A 50 -12.30 -14.88 4.78
CA LEU A 50 -11.30 -13.84 4.52
C LEU A 50 -10.29 -14.39 3.51
N LEU A 51 -10.20 -13.73 2.36
CA LEU A 51 -9.11 -13.92 1.41
C LEU A 51 -8.05 -12.86 1.70
N ALA A 52 -6.78 -13.26 1.82
CA ALA A 52 -5.70 -12.34 2.10
C ALA A 52 -4.54 -12.50 1.12
N PHE A 53 -3.83 -11.40 0.85
CA PHE A 53 -2.66 -11.38 -0.03
C PHE A 53 -1.47 -10.76 0.70
N ASP A 54 -0.29 -11.35 0.49
CA ASP A 54 0.97 -10.65 0.72
C ASP A 54 2.05 -11.16 -0.23
N ARG A 55 2.94 -10.26 -0.65
CA ARG A 55 4.10 -10.59 -1.48
C ARG A 55 5.31 -11.02 -0.65
N ASP A 56 5.33 -10.68 0.63
CA ASP A 56 6.41 -10.95 1.56
C ASP A 56 6.29 -12.35 2.16
N SER A 57 7.28 -13.21 1.89
CA SER A 57 7.34 -14.57 2.44
C SER A 57 7.36 -14.59 3.97
N ASP A 58 7.89 -13.55 4.63
CA ASP A 58 7.89 -13.44 6.09
C ASP A 58 6.47 -13.24 6.63
N ALA A 59 5.61 -12.54 5.89
CA ALA A 59 4.20 -12.37 6.25
C ALA A 59 3.45 -13.71 6.19
N LEU A 60 3.76 -14.54 5.20
CA LEU A 60 3.19 -15.87 5.05
C LEU A 60 3.67 -16.83 6.14
N ALA A 61 4.97 -16.84 6.45
CA ALA A 61 5.51 -17.64 7.55
C ALA A 61 4.86 -17.27 8.88
N PHE A 62 4.70 -15.97 9.14
CA PHE A 62 3.96 -15.48 10.31
C PHE A 62 2.51 -15.96 10.33
N ALA A 63 1.83 -15.91 9.18
CA ALA A 63 0.44 -16.34 9.09
C ALA A 63 0.27 -17.84 9.32
N ALA A 64 1.15 -18.67 8.74
CA ALA A 64 1.14 -20.12 8.88
C ALA A 64 1.32 -20.56 10.34
N ASP A 65 1.99 -19.75 11.16
CA ASP A 65 2.10 -19.99 12.60
C ASP A 65 0.88 -19.48 13.36
N ARG A 66 0.53 -18.20 13.19
CA ARG A 66 -0.53 -17.54 13.97
C ARG A 66 -1.95 -17.99 13.63
N PHE A 67 -2.22 -18.28 12.36
CA PHE A 67 -3.55 -18.59 11.83
C PHE A 67 -3.67 -20.04 11.37
N ARG A 68 -2.82 -20.93 11.90
CA ARG A 68 -2.76 -22.34 11.49
C ARG A 68 -4.10 -23.07 11.56
N GLU A 69 -4.91 -22.76 12.57
CA GLU A 69 -6.22 -23.40 12.81
C GLU A 69 -7.38 -22.61 12.21
N GLU A 70 -7.10 -21.47 11.56
CA GLU A 70 -8.11 -20.57 11.04
C GLU A 70 -8.57 -21.01 9.64
N GLN A 71 -9.59 -21.85 9.59
CA GLN A 71 -10.14 -22.38 8.34
C GLN A 71 -10.86 -21.33 7.47
N ARG A 72 -11.16 -20.15 8.02
CA ARG A 72 -11.85 -19.08 7.28
C ARG A 72 -10.89 -18.21 6.48
N LEU A 73 -9.58 -18.31 6.73
CA LEU A 73 -8.54 -17.56 6.06
C LEU A 73 -7.97 -18.36 4.88
N ASP A 74 -8.10 -17.81 3.68
CA ASP A 74 -7.32 -18.22 2.50
C ASP A 74 -6.22 -17.18 2.28
N LEU A 75 -4.96 -17.55 2.52
CA LEU A 75 -3.81 -16.66 2.32
C LEU A 75 -3.06 -17.03 1.06
N ARG A 76 -2.92 -16.08 0.14
CA ARG A 76 -2.21 -16.24 -1.14
C ARG A 76 -0.86 -15.52 -1.12
N HIS A 77 0.21 -16.25 -1.48
CA HIS A 77 1.52 -15.63 -1.76
C HIS A 77 1.45 -14.89 -3.09
N GLY A 78 1.38 -13.57 -3.05
CA GLY A 78 1.26 -12.80 -4.28
C GLY A 78 0.94 -11.33 -4.04
N SER A 79 0.99 -10.58 -5.14
CA SER A 79 0.54 -9.20 -5.15
C SER A 79 -0.99 -9.18 -5.24
N PHE A 80 -1.62 -8.22 -4.57
CA PHE A 80 -3.04 -7.92 -4.72
C PHE A 80 -3.44 -7.58 -6.18
N GLU A 81 -2.48 -7.36 -7.09
CA GLU A 81 -2.73 -7.26 -8.54
C GLU A 81 -3.43 -8.48 -9.14
N GLN A 82 -3.33 -9.63 -8.45
CA GLN A 82 -3.97 -10.89 -8.82
C GLN A 82 -5.41 -11.02 -8.30
N LEU A 83 -5.94 -9.99 -7.60
CA LEU A 83 -7.24 -10.03 -6.93
C LEU A 83 -8.34 -10.56 -7.84
N GLY A 84 -8.48 -10.02 -9.05
CA GLY A 84 -9.52 -10.41 -10.00
C GLY A 84 -9.41 -11.88 -10.40
N ALA A 85 -8.21 -12.38 -10.66
CA ALA A 85 -7.99 -13.78 -11.03
C ALA A 85 -8.36 -14.75 -9.90
N VAL A 86 -7.98 -14.43 -8.66
CA VAL A 86 -8.29 -15.26 -7.49
C VAL A 86 -9.77 -15.17 -7.10
N VAL A 87 -10.37 -13.98 -7.21
CA VAL A 87 -11.82 -13.80 -7.03
C VAL A 87 -12.57 -14.67 -8.03
N SER A 88 -12.12 -14.75 -9.29
CA SER A 88 -12.71 -15.65 -10.29
C SER A 88 -12.50 -17.13 -10.00
N GLU A 89 -11.30 -17.53 -9.58
CA GLU A 89 -11.02 -18.90 -9.13
C GLU A 89 -12.00 -19.35 -8.03
N LEU A 90 -12.31 -18.45 -7.09
CA LEU A 90 -13.20 -18.71 -5.96
C LEU A 90 -14.69 -18.49 -6.27
N ASN A 91 -15.04 -18.00 -7.48
CA ASN A 91 -16.39 -17.59 -7.87
C ASN A 91 -16.98 -16.50 -6.96
N TRP A 92 -16.16 -15.52 -6.56
CA TRP A 92 -16.52 -14.41 -5.66
C TRP A 92 -16.88 -13.11 -6.40
N GLU A 93 -16.92 -13.10 -7.73
CA GLU A 93 -17.27 -11.90 -8.51
C GLU A 93 -18.64 -11.36 -8.13
N GLY A 94 -18.72 -10.06 -7.82
CA GLY A 94 -19.95 -9.42 -7.38
C GLY A 94 -20.50 -9.94 -6.06
N LYS A 95 -19.69 -10.62 -5.24
CA LYS A 95 -20.11 -11.23 -3.96
C LYS A 95 -19.31 -10.76 -2.75
N VAL A 96 -18.24 -9.98 -2.95
CA VAL A 96 -17.37 -9.54 -1.85
C VAL A 96 -18.01 -8.40 -1.07
N ASP A 97 -18.25 -8.60 0.23
CA ASP A 97 -18.86 -7.60 1.11
C ASP A 97 -17.88 -6.48 1.49
N GLY A 98 -16.58 -6.76 1.51
CA GLY A 98 -15.60 -5.73 1.81
C GLY A 98 -14.18 -6.03 1.34
N ILE A 99 -13.45 -5.00 0.93
CA ILE A 99 -12.06 -5.07 0.51
C ILE A 99 -11.26 -4.01 1.27
N LEU A 100 -10.20 -4.46 1.94
CA LEU A 100 -9.20 -3.61 2.59
C LEU A 100 -7.91 -3.59 1.77
N LEU A 101 -7.36 -2.40 1.53
CA LEU A 101 -5.99 -2.20 1.05
C LEU A 101 -5.27 -1.24 2.01
N ASP A 102 -4.41 -1.75 2.88
CA ASP A 102 -3.51 -1.00 3.76
C ASP A 102 -2.13 -0.84 3.09
N LEU A 103 -1.97 0.25 2.34
CA LEU A 103 -0.84 0.40 1.41
C LEU A 103 0.49 0.67 2.12
N GLY A 104 1.59 0.51 1.40
CA GLY A 104 2.92 0.81 1.91
C GLY A 104 3.61 -0.39 2.55
N VAL A 105 4.37 -0.16 3.61
CA VAL A 105 5.29 -1.15 4.19
C VAL A 105 4.83 -1.61 5.55
N SER A 106 5.06 -2.90 5.83
CA SER A 106 4.77 -3.46 7.13
C SER A 106 5.77 -2.98 8.19
N SER A 107 5.34 -2.99 9.45
CA SER A 107 6.19 -2.70 10.61
C SER A 107 7.53 -3.47 10.57
N PRO A 108 7.55 -4.80 10.40
CA PRO A 108 8.80 -5.58 10.25
C PRO A 108 9.72 -5.13 9.12
N GLN A 109 9.19 -4.71 7.97
CA GLN A 109 10.02 -4.22 6.86
C GLN A 109 10.78 -2.95 7.24
N LEU A 110 10.19 -2.09 8.09
CA LEU A 110 10.85 -0.90 8.63
C LEU A 110 11.74 -1.21 9.85
N ASP A 111 11.34 -2.22 10.65
CA ASP A 111 11.97 -2.56 11.92
C ASP A 111 13.13 -3.55 11.79
N ASP A 112 13.24 -4.27 10.68
CA ASP A 112 14.40 -5.07 10.35
C ASP A 112 15.32 -4.31 9.40
N ALA A 113 16.51 -3.96 9.90
CA ALA A 113 17.51 -3.26 9.10
C ALA A 113 17.97 -4.09 7.89
N GLN A 114 17.93 -5.43 7.97
CA GLN A 114 18.31 -6.31 6.87
C GLN A 114 17.39 -6.18 5.65
N ARG A 115 16.18 -5.62 5.83
CA ARG A 115 15.24 -5.38 4.72
C ARG A 115 15.55 -4.10 3.93
N GLY A 116 16.37 -3.19 4.48
CA GLY A 116 16.86 -2.03 3.74
C GLY A 116 15.86 -0.89 3.50
N PHE A 117 14.69 -0.89 4.13
CA PHE A 117 13.67 0.16 3.93
C PHE A 117 13.92 1.45 4.71
N SER A 118 14.80 1.41 5.71
CA SER A 118 15.07 2.52 6.63
C SER A 118 16.54 2.89 6.62
N PHE A 119 16.83 4.19 6.74
CA PHE A 119 18.17 4.73 6.95
C PHE A 119 18.45 5.07 8.42
N LEU A 120 17.53 4.76 9.34
CA LEU A 120 17.75 4.97 10.77
C LEU A 120 18.73 3.96 11.37
N ARG A 121 18.82 2.78 10.75
CA ARG A 121 19.78 1.72 11.07
C ARG A 121 20.41 1.27 9.78
N GLU A 122 21.70 0.98 9.84
CA GLU A 122 22.44 0.47 8.69
C GLU A 122 21.99 -0.95 8.34
N GLY A 123 21.82 -1.18 7.04
CA GLY A 123 21.55 -2.48 6.46
C GLY A 123 21.80 -2.47 4.94
N PRO A 124 21.70 -3.63 4.29
CA PRO A 124 21.84 -3.73 2.84
C PRO A 124 20.78 -2.89 2.14
N LEU A 125 21.16 -2.27 1.02
CA LEU A 125 20.27 -1.44 0.22
C LEU A 125 19.38 -2.32 -0.68
N ASP A 126 18.40 -2.98 -0.06
CA ASP A 126 17.49 -3.91 -0.75
C ASP A 126 16.17 -3.24 -1.15
N MET A 127 15.32 -2.88 -0.16
CA MET A 127 13.99 -2.28 -0.35
C MET A 127 12.94 -3.14 -1.05
N ARG A 128 13.20 -4.41 -1.39
CA ARG A 128 12.16 -5.29 -1.96
C ARG A 128 11.22 -5.80 -0.87
N MET A 129 9.92 -5.68 -1.14
CA MET A 129 8.88 -6.27 -0.30
C MET A 129 8.88 -7.80 -0.42
N ASN A 130 9.23 -8.33 -1.60
CA ASN A 130 9.58 -9.74 -1.80
C ASN A 130 11.09 -9.86 -2.09
N PRO A 131 11.92 -10.22 -1.10
CA PRO A 131 13.38 -10.32 -1.27
C PRO A 131 13.83 -11.39 -2.28
N HIS A 132 12.94 -12.32 -2.66
CA HIS A 132 13.27 -13.43 -3.54
C HIS A 132 13.00 -13.15 -5.03
N SER A 133 12.51 -11.95 -5.37
CA SER A 133 12.14 -11.62 -6.74
C SER A 133 12.45 -10.16 -7.10
N GLY A 134 12.75 -9.90 -8.37
CA GLY A 134 13.03 -8.55 -8.85
C GLY A 134 14.40 -8.01 -8.46
N GLN A 135 14.65 -6.77 -8.85
CA GLN A 135 15.92 -6.08 -8.67
C GLN A 135 15.96 -5.33 -7.34
N SER A 136 17.06 -5.43 -6.59
CA SER A 136 17.25 -4.65 -5.36
C SER A 136 17.50 -3.16 -5.67
N ALA A 137 17.32 -2.29 -4.67
CA ALA A 137 17.64 -0.87 -4.80
C ALA A 137 19.13 -0.64 -5.12
N SER A 138 20.02 -1.42 -4.51
CA SER A 138 21.47 -1.42 -4.80
C SER A 138 21.74 -1.78 -6.26
N ASP A 139 21.16 -2.89 -6.74
CA ASP A 139 21.39 -3.37 -8.11
C ASP A 139 20.83 -2.39 -9.15
N TRP A 140 19.67 -1.79 -8.87
CA TRP A 140 19.09 -0.76 -9.72
C TRP A 140 19.99 0.48 -9.76
N LEU A 141 20.43 0.99 -8.61
CA LEU A 141 21.35 2.13 -8.55
C LEU A 141 22.72 1.85 -9.16
N ALA A 142 23.15 0.60 -9.27
CA ALA A 142 24.40 0.25 -9.97
C ALA A 142 24.27 0.45 -11.49
N GLY A 143 23.09 0.18 -12.08
CA GLY A 143 22.88 0.21 -13.54
C GLY A 143 22.11 1.41 -14.09
N ALA A 144 21.27 2.06 -13.29
CA ALA A 144 20.34 3.10 -13.75
C ALA A 144 21.07 4.33 -14.31
N THR A 145 20.48 5.04 -15.28
CA THR A 145 21.07 6.29 -15.78
C THR A 145 20.84 7.47 -14.82
N GLU A 146 21.67 8.53 -14.86
CA GLU A 146 21.41 9.77 -14.07
C GLU A 146 19.98 10.28 -14.31
N ARG A 147 19.54 10.25 -15.58
CA ARG A 147 18.22 10.68 -15.99
C ARG A 147 17.13 9.84 -15.34
N GLU A 148 17.25 8.52 -15.40
CA GLU A 148 16.28 7.58 -14.83
C GLU A 148 16.16 7.78 -13.31
N ILE A 149 17.29 7.86 -12.60
CA ILE A 149 17.29 8.11 -11.16
C ILE A 149 16.60 9.45 -10.85
N ALA A 150 16.91 10.51 -11.60
CA ALA A 150 16.26 11.81 -11.42
C ALA A 150 14.75 11.76 -11.69
N GLU A 151 14.31 11.01 -12.71
CA GLU A 151 12.90 10.82 -13.05
C GLU A 151 12.16 10.05 -11.93
N VAL A 152 12.74 8.97 -11.41
CA VAL A 152 12.19 8.21 -10.28
C VAL A 152 12.03 9.09 -9.04
N LEU A 153 13.10 9.79 -8.64
CA LEU A 153 13.09 10.68 -7.48
C LEU A 153 12.05 11.80 -7.62
N TRP A 154 11.93 12.37 -8.82
CA TRP A 154 10.97 13.43 -9.09
C TRP A 154 9.52 12.92 -9.08
N LYS A 155 9.24 11.84 -9.82
CA LYS A 155 7.90 11.30 -10.03
C LYS A 155 7.33 10.69 -8.75
N TYR A 156 8.13 9.88 -8.05
CA TYR A 156 7.65 9.09 -6.91
C TYR A 156 7.98 9.71 -5.54
N GLY A 157 8.99 10.58 -5.47
CA GLY A 157 9.39 11.26 -4.24
C GLY A 157 8.88 12.69 -4.11
N GLU A 158 8.35 13.28 -5.20
CA GLU A 158 8.11 14.73 -5.30
C GLU A 158 9.39 15.52 -4.90
N GLU A 159 10.58 14.98 -5.25
CA GLU A 159 11.89 15.48 -4.84
C GLU A 159 12.36 16.63 -5.75
N ARG A 160 12.56 17.82 -5.16
CA ARG A 160 12.94 19.04 -5.89
C ARG A 160 14.39 19.02 -6.35
N HIS A 161 15.25 18.36 -5.58
CA HIS A 161 16.68 18.22 -5.86
C HIS A 161 16.99 16.93 -6.64
N SER A 162 15.99 16.31 -7.27
CA SER A 162 16.10 15.00 -7.93
C SER A 162 17.32 14.90 -8.86
N ARG A 163 17.52 15.88 -9.74
CA ARG A 163 18.66 15.93 -10.67
C ARG A 163 20.02 16.03 -9.95
N ARG A 164 20.09 16.83 -8.88
CA ARG A 164 21.33 17.02 -8.11
C ARG A 164 21.68 15.77 -7.31
N ILE A 165 20.68 15.13 -6.70
CA ILE A 165 20.83 13.85 -6.02
C ILE A 165 21.27 12.77 -7.01
N ALA A 166 20.58 12.62 -8.14
CA ALA A 166 20.91 11.63 -9.16
C ALA A 166 22.36 11.76 -9.64
N ARG A 167 22.81 12.98 -9.96
CA ARG A 167 24.22 13.23 -10.34
C ARG A 167 25.19 12.80 -9.25
N LYS A 168 24.90 13.15 -7.98
CA LYS A 168 25.77 12.78 -6.85
C LYS A 168 25.85 11.26 -6.66
N LEU A 169 24.73 10.55 -6.84
CA LEU A 169 24.70 9.08 -6.75
C LEU A 169 25.48 8.43 -7.90
N VAL A 170 25.32 8.93 -9.14
CA VAL A 170 26.09 8.42 -10.29
C VAL A 170 27.59 8.68 -10.13
N GLN A 171 27.99 9.86 -9.68
CA GLN A 171 29.39 10.15 -9.40
C GLN A 171 29.94 9.24 -8.28
N ALA A 172 29.20 9.06 -7.19
CA ALA A 172 29.66 8.27 -6.06
C ALA A 172 29.84 6.79 -6.41
N ARG A 173 28.92 6.22 -7.21
CA ARG A 173 29.00 4.80 -7.61
C ARG A 173 30.16 4.49 -8.57
N GLU A 174 30.70 5.48 -9.28
CA GLU A 174 31.90 5.32 -10.11
C GLU A 174 33.14 5.07 -9.26
N GLU A 175 33.17 5.59 -8.03
CA GLU A 175 34.27 5.40 -7.09
C GLU A 175 34.06 4.16 -6.21
N ASN A 176 32.86 4.02 -5.63
CA ASN A 176 32.52 2.91 -4.73
C ASN A 176 31.05 2.49 -4.89
N PRO A 177 30.73 1.19 -4.96
CA PRO A 177 29.35 0.71 -4.99
C PRO A 177 28.49 1.25 -3.83
N ILE A 178 27.24 1.60 -4.12
CA ILE A 178 26.28 2.07 -3.11
C ILE A 178 25.48 0.86 -2.60
N THR A 179 25.87 0.32 -1.45
CA THR A 179 25.39 -0.99 -0.97
C THR A 179 24.64 -0.94 0.35
N THR A 180 24.72 0.16 1.10
CA THR A 180 24.02 0.30 2.38
C THR A 180 23.04 1.48 2.42
N THR A 181 22.04 1.37 3.28
CA THR A 181 21.02 2.41 3.48
C THR A 181 21.61 3.71 4.02
N VAL A 182 22.57 3.63 4.95
CA VAL A 182 23.23 4.82 5.52
C VAL A 182 24.07 5.53 4.47
N GLN A 183 24.85 4.79 3.67
CA GLN A 183 25.64 5.36 2.57
C GLN A 183 24.75 6.12 1.58
N LEU A 184 23.63 5.53 1.16
CA LEU A 184 22.66 6.20 0.28
C LEU A 184 22.12 7.48 0.93
N ALA A 185 21.73 7.43 2.21
CA ALA A 185 21.16 8.56 2.93
C ALA A 185 22.15 9.73 3.08
N GLU A 186 23.42 9.45 3.35
CA GLU A 186 24.49 10.44 3.44
C GLU A 186 24.76 11.12 2.09
N LEU A 187 24.81 10.34 1.00
CA LEU A 187 24.98 10.87 -0.35
C LEU A 187 23.82 11.80 -0.74
N ILE A 188 22.59 11.43 -0.42
CA ILE A 188 21.41 12.27 -0.64
C ILE A 188 21.50 13.54 0.21
N ALA A 189 21.83 13.43 1.49
CA ALA A 189 21.95 14.57 2.39
C ALA A 189 23.01 15.57 1.91
N ALA A 190 24.18 15.09 1.45
CA ALA A 190 25.23 15.92 0.88
C ALA A 190 24.81 16.62 -0.44
N ALA A 191 23.85 16.06 -1.17
CA ALA A 191 23.32 16.64 -2.39
C ALA A 191 22.22 17.70 -2.16
N VAL A 192 21.59 17.73 -0.98
CA VAL A 192 20.48 18.65 -0.67
C VAL A 192 20.99 19.86 0.12
N PRO A 193 20.87 21.10 -0.42
CA PRO A 193 21.34 22.30 0.28
C PRO A 193 20.38 22.77 1.39
N GLY A 194 20.91 23.11 2.57
CA GLY A 194 20.20 23.85 3.64
C GLY A 194 20.09 23.13 4.99
N HIS A 195 19.84 23.90 6.07
CA HIS A 195 19.61 23.39 7.44
C HIS A 195 18.12 23.52 7.85
N ALA A 196 17.70 22.64 8.78
CA ALA A 196 16.38 22.53 9.42
C ALA A 196 15.21 22.11 8.51
N HIS A 197 15.35 20.95 7.86
CA HIS A 197 14.18 20.27 7.30
C HIS A 197 13.33 19.67 8.43
N LYS A 198 12.01 19.83 8.38
CA LYS A 198 11.06 19.15 9.29
C LYS A 198 11.14 17.61 9.22
N ARG A 199 11.83 17.06 8.21
CA ARG A 199 12.02 15.63 7.94
C ARG A 199 13.43 15.43 7.39
N HIS A 200 14.02 14.25 7.60
CA HIS A 200 15.34 13.92 7.09
C HIS A 200 15.42 14.07 5.54
N PRO A 201 16.49 14.64 4.97
CA PRO A 201 16.60 14.88 3.52
C PRO A 201 16.39 13.63 2.66
N ALA A 202 16.86 12.46 3.13
CA ALA A 202 16.73 11.20 2.40
C ALA A 202 15.31 10.63 2.34
N THR A 203 14.36 11.14 3.15
CA THR A 203 13.02 10.54 3.29
C THR A 203 12.28 10.40 1.96
N ARG A 204 12.30 11.45 1.13
CA ARG A 204 11.60 11.47 -0.17
C ARG A 204 12.26 10.55 -1.18
N SER A 205 13.59 10.51 -1.20
CA SER A 205 14.33 9.62 -2.08
C SER A 205 14.14 8.16 -1.73
N PHE A 206 14.17 7.81 -0.43
CA PHE A 206 13.89 6.44 0.02
C PHE A 206 12.46 6.02 -0.37
N GLN A 207 11.48 6.89 -0.16
CA GLN A 207 10.10 6.64 -0.60
C GLN A 207 10.04 6.44 -2.12
N ALA A 208 10.69 7.29 -2.91
CA ALA A 208 10.68 7.20 -4.37
C ALA A 208 11.27 5.88 -4.89
N ILE A 209 12.44 5.50 -4.36
CA ILE A 209 13.14 4.28 -4.75
C ILE A 209 12.30 3.07 -4.34
N ARG A 210 11.76 3.05 -3.13
CA ARG A 210 10.88 1.99 -2.65
C ARG A 210 9.66 1.80 -3.57
N ILE A 211 8.95 2.89 -3.88
CA ILE A 211 7.79 2.88 -4.78
C ILE A 211 8.15 2.29 -6.13
N PHE A 212 9.29 2.71 -6.70
CA PHE A 212 9.76 2.24 -7.99
C PHE A 212 10.15 0.77 -7.98
N ILE A 213 10.99 0.34 -7.03
CA ILE A 213 11.47 -1.04 -6.89
C ILE A 213 10.31 -2.02 -6.71
N ASN A 214 9.27 -1.62 -5.97
CA ASN A 214 8.12 -2.47 -5.67
C ASN A 214 6.93 -2.24 -6.61
N ARG A 215 7.06 -1.34 -7.60
CA ARG A 215 5.99 -0.97 -8.54
C ARG A 215 4.67 -0.65 -7.83
N GLU A 216 4.75 0.08 -6.71
CA GLU A 216 3.62 0.23 -5.76
C GLU A 216 2.43 0.94 -6.41
N LEU A 217 2.69 2.00 -7.19
CA LEU A 217 1.63 2.77 -7.83
C LEU A 217 1.03 2.03 -9.03
N GLU A 218 1.84 1.30 -9.77
CA GLU A 218 1.40 0.47 -10.91
C GLU A 218 0.54 -0.71 -10.42
N ALA A 219 0.91 -1.31 -9.29
CA ALA A 219 0.12 -2.34 -8.64
C ALA A 219 -1.23 -1.78 -8.18
N LEU A 220 -1.23 -0.60 -7.54
CA LEU A 220 -2.45 0.07 -7.11
C LEU A 220 -3.37 0.42 -8.29
N GLU A 221 -2.80 0.94 -9.39
CA GLU A 221 -3.54 1.25 -10.62
C GLU A 221 -4.19 -0.01 -11.23
N THR A 222 -3.50 -1.15 -11.13
CA THR A 222 -3.96 -2.44 -11.64
C THR A 222 -5.08 -3.05 -10.80
N VAL A 223 -5.01 -2.96 -9.47
CA VAL A 223 -5.99 -3.60 -8.58
C VAL A 223 -7.27 -2.80 -8.41
N LEU A 224 -7.21 -1.46 -8.44
CA LEU A 224 -8.37 -0.61 -8.14
C LEU A 224 -9.59 -0.96 -9.03
N PRO A 225 -9.49 -1.10 -10.36
CA PRO A 225 -10.62 -1.54 -11.18
C PRO A 225 -11.17 -2.91 -10.80
N GLN A 226 -10.29 -3.86 -10.43
CA GLN A 226 -10.68 -5.22 -10.05
C GLN A 226 -11.52 -5.24 -8.77
N THR A 227 -11.26 -4.32 -7.84
CA THR A 227 -12.07 -4.19 -6.61
C THR A 227 -13.55 -3.92 -6.92
N VAL A 228 -13.83 -3.12 -7.96
CA VAL A 228 -15.21 -2.78 -8.35
C VAL A 228 -15.95 -4.01 -8.85
N GLU A 229 -15.28 -4.85 -9.64
CA GLU A 229 -15.88 -6.09 -10.17
C GLU A 229 -16.15 -7.11 -9.06
N ALA A 230 -15.25 -7.20 -8.08
CA ALA A 230 -15.35 -8.15 -6.97
C ALA A 230 -16.46 -7.80 -5.97
N LEU A 231 -16.67 -6.51 -5.65
CA LEU A 231 -17.61 -6.09 -4.61
C LEU A 231 -19.05 -6.49 -4.91
N ALA A 232 -19.79 -6.96 -3.91
CA ALA A 232 -21.24 -7.10 -3.98
C ALA A 232 -21.93 -5.74 -3.99
N PRO A 233 -23.20 -5.65 -4.44
CA PRO A 233 -24.03 -4.48 -4.18
C PRO A 233 -24.12 -4.22 -2.65
N GLY A 234 -23.82 -2.99 -2.24
CA GLY A 234 -23.64 -2.60 -0.83
C GLY A 234 -22.27 -2.93 -0.22
N GLY A 235 -21.39 -3.61 -0.96
CA GLY A 235 -20.04 -3.95 -0.50
C GLY A 235 -19.11 -2.73 -0.47
N ARG A 236 -18.08 -2.77 0.39
CA ARG A 236 -17.23 -1.60 0.69
C ARG A 236 -15.76 -1.78 0.37
N LEU A 237 -15.18 -0.79 -0.29
CA LEU A 237 -13.74 -0.63 -0.46
C LEU A 237 -13.20 0.34 0.61
N ALA A 238 -12.27 -0.13 1.43
CA ALA A 238 -11.50 0.67 2.38
C ALA A 238 -10.03 0.68 1.96
N VAL A 239 -9.45 1.86 1.72
CA VAL A 239 -8.04 2.00 1.34
C VAL A 239 -7.35 2.96 2.30
N ILE A 240 -6.29 2.51 2.95
CA ILE A 240 -5.39 3.34 3.74
C ILE A 240 -4.17 3.67 2.88
N SER A 241 -3.90 4.96 2.72
CA SER A 241 -2.71 5.47 2.01
C SER A 241 -1.78 6.17 2.99
N PHE A 242 -0.46 6.09 2.77
CA PHE A 242 0.54 6.71 3.64
C PHE A 242 1.28 7.87 3.00
N HIS A 243 1.08 8.10 1.70
CA HIS A 243 1.60 9.26 1.01
C HIS A 243 0.63 9.87 0.01
N SER A 244 0.97 11.08 -0.45
CA SER A 244 0.16 11.93 -1.32
C SER A 244 -0.19 11.28 -2.67
N LEU A 245 0.76 10.54 -3.26
CA LEU A 245 0.58 9.90 -4.58
C LEU A 245 -0.49 8.80 -4.55
N GLU A 246 -0.43 7.88 -3.58
CA GLU A 246 -1.46 6.86 -3.34
C GLU A 246 -2.82 7.50 -3.08
N ASP A 247 -2.92 8.41 -2.09
CA ASP A 247 -4.17 9.05 -1.72
C ASP A 247 -4.82 9.76 -2.91
N ARG A 248 -4.01 10.43 -3.73
CA ARG A 248 -4.47 11.11 -4.95
C ARG A 248 -4.98 10.11 -6.00
N MET A 249 -4.35 8.96 -6.15
CA MET A 249 -4.79 7.90 -7.06
C MET A 249 -6.14 7.34 -6.62
N VAL A 250 -6.25 6.92 -5.36
CA VAL A 250 -7.49 6.38 -4.76
C VAL A 250 -8.62 7.41 -4.83
N LYS A 251 -8.35 8.66 -4.47
CA LYS A 251 -9.34 9.76 -4.53
C LYS A 251 -9.88 9.95 -5.94
N ARG A 252 -8.99 10.00 -6.95
CA ARG A 252 -9.40 10.17 -8.35
C ARG A 252 -10.20 8.97 -8.81
N PHE A 253 -9.73 7.76 -8.53
CA PHE A 253 -10.43 6.54 -8.88
C PHE A 253 -11.87 6.52 -8.34
N ILE A 254 -12.06 6.73 -7.04
CA ILE A 254 -13.41 6.76 -6.43
C ILE A 254 -14.26 7.86 -7.06
N ARG A 255 -13.72 9.06 -7.26
CA ARG A 255 -14.44 10.18 -7.89
C ARG A 255 -14.88 9.83 -9.31
N ASP A 256 -14.02 9.18 -10.08
CA ASP A 256 -14.28 8.87 -11.48
C ASP A 256 -15.33 7.74 -11.59
N GLN A 257 -15.25 6.72 -10.73
CA GLN A 257 -16.29 5.68 -10.61
C GLN A 257 -17.64 6.22 -10.10
N GLN A 258 -17.62 7.28 -9.29
CA GLN A 258 -18.84 7.93 -8.80
C GLN A 258 -19.49 8.83 -9.84
N ARG A 259 -18.71 9.50 -10.69
CA ARG A 259 -19.23 10.36 -11.75
C ARG A 259 -19.79 9.57 -12.92
N GLY A 260 -19.24 8.38 -13.17
CA GLY A 260 -19.54 7.63 -14.39
C GLY A 260 -18.93 8.29 -15.64
N PRO A 261 -19.22 7.74 -16.83
CA PRO A 261 -18.74 8.32 -18.09
C PRO A 261 -19.28 9.73 -18.31
N GLN A 262 -18.48 10.62 -18.91
CA GLN A 262 -18.96 11.95 -19.32
C GLN A 262 -19.85 11.81 -20.56
N LEU A 263 -21.10 12.27 -20.45
CA LEU A 263 -22.07 12.22 -21.54
C LEU A 263 -22.20 13.57 -22.27
N PRO A 264 -22.47 13.55 -23.58
CA PRO A 264 -22.98 14.72 -24.30
C PRO A 264 -24.25 15.28 -23.62
N PRO A 265 -24.45 16.62 -23.59
CA PRO A 265 -25.59 17.24 -22.91
C PRO A 265 -26.97 16.82 -23.42
N ASP A 266 -27.06 16.38 -24.67
CA ASP A 266 -28.32 16.22 -25.40
C ASP A 266 -28.88 14.78 -25.39
N LEU A 267 -28.44 13.92 -24.45
CA LEU A 267 -28.93 12.55 -24.35
C LEU A 267 -30.32 12.48 -23.69
N PRO A 268 -31.35 11.94 -24.37
CA PRO A 268 -32.73 11.97 -23.90
C PRO A 268 -33.05 10.98 -22.77
N VAL A 269 -32.24 9.93 -22.60
CA VAL A 269 -32.37 8.94 -21.52
C VAL A 269 -30.95 8.59 -21.06
N MET A 270 -30.75 8.35 -19.77
CA MET A 270 -29.51 7.81 -19.19
C MET A 270 -29.57 6.27 -19.18
N PRO A 271 -28.78 5.55 -19.99
CA PRO A 271 -28.72 4.09 -19.90
C PRO A 271 -28.17 3.56 -18.55
N ASP A 272 -28.46 2.31 -18.19
CA ASP A 272 -28.00 1.71 -16.92
C ASP A 272 -26.46 1.64 -16.77
N GLN A 273 -25.73 1.65 -17.89
CA GLN A 273 -24.26 1.75 -17.90
C GLN A 273 -23.70 3.10 -17.38
N TYR A 274 -24.56 4.05 -17.03
CA TYR A 274 -24.18 5.35 -16.47
C TYR A 274 -24.41 5.45 -14.96
N GLN A 275 -24.86 4.37 -14.32
CA GLN A 275 -24.99 4.35 -12.87
C GLN A 275 -23.61 4.38 -12.20
N PRO A 276 -23.43 5.14 -11.11
CA PRO A 276 -22.19 5.16 -10.34
C PRO A 276 -21.79 3.74 -9.94
N ARG A 277 -20.57 3.33 -10.28
CA ARG A 277 -20.05 2.01 -9.89
C ARG A 277 -19.55 1.96 -8.45
N LEU A 278 -19.17 3.12 -7.93
CA LEU A 278 -18.84 3.36 -6.52
C LEU A 278 -19.42 4.69 -6.06
N ARG A 279 -19.66 4.83 -4.76
CA ARG A 279 -19.95 6.11 -4.10
C ARG A 279 -19.04 6.29 -2.90
N ALA A 280 -18.42 7.46 -2.78
CA ALA A 280 -17.62 7.78 -1.60
C ALA A 280 -18.48 7.77 -0.34
N VAL A 281 -17.99 7.10 0.71
CA VAL A 281 -18.64 7.06 2.03
C VAL A 281 -17.93 8.08 2.92
N GLY A 282 -18.62 9.19 3.21
CA GLY A 282 -18.10 10.25 4.07
C GLY A 282 -16.87 10.98 3.51
N LYS A 283 -16.10 11.59 4.42
CA LYS A 283 -14.83 12.26 4.11
C LYS A 283 -13.67 11.32 4.40
N ALA A 284 -12.49 11.65 3.88
CA ALA A 284 -11.27 10.93 4.25
C ALA A 284 -11.03 10.99 5.77
N VAL A 285 -10.70 9.86 6.37
CA VAL A 285 -10.46 9.70 7.80
C VAL A 285 -8.96 9.68 8.06
N ARG A 286 -8.53 10.27 9.17
CA ARG A 286 -7.14 10.35 9.62
C ARG A 286 -7.04 9.87 11.06
N ALA A 287 -5.87 9.40 11.44
CA ALA A 287 -5.58 9.03 12.81
C ALA A 287 -5.68 10.26 13.72
N ASP A 288 -6.25 10.08 14.90
CA ASP A 288 -6.30 11.13 15.92
C ASP A 288 -4.97 11.25 16.68
N GLU A 289 -4.88 12.24 17.56
CA GLU A 289 -3.65 12.48 18.33
C GLU A 289 -3.29 11.29 19.25
N GLN A 290 -4.29 10.60 19.81
CA GLN A 290 -4.05 9.46 20.70
C GLN A 290 -3.46 8.27 19.93
N GLU A 291 -4.01 7.96 18.75
CA GLU A 291 -3.49 6.93 17.87
C GLU A 291 -2.10 7.29 17.35
N ILE A 292 -1.85 8.54 16.98
CA ILE A 292 -0.51 8.97 16.50
C ILE A 292 0.54 8.86 17.61
N LEU A 293 0.17 9.14 18.87
CA LEU A 293 1.06 8.97 20.02
C LEU A 293 1.39 7.50 20.27
N GLY A 294 0.39 6.61 20.20
CA GLY A 294 0.59 5.16 20.38
C GLY A 294 1.21 4.46 19.16
N ASN A 295 1.01 5.01 17.96
CA ASN A 295 1.52 4.49 16.70
C ASN A 295 1.95 5.65 15.78
N PRO A 296 3.22 6.10 15.85
CA PRO A 296 3.74 7.18 15.01
C PRO A 296 3.59 6.94 13.49
N ARG A 297 3.41 5.69 13.04
CA ARG A 297 3.21 5.32 11.64
C ARG A 297 1.84 5.78 11.12
N ALA A 298 0.85 5.91 12.00
CA ALA A 298 -0.49 6.38 11.66
C ALA A 298 -0.53 7.87 11.27
N ARG A 299 0.52 8.65 11.56
CA ARG A 299 0.59 10.10 11.32
C ARG A 299 0.24 10.53 9.89
N SER A 300 0.68 9.76 8.91
CA SER A 300 0.44 10.08 7.48
C SER A 300 -0.72 9.30 6.88
N ALA A 301 -1.36 8.42 7.65
CA ALA A 301 -2.41 7.55 7.18
C ALA A 301 -3.66 8.34 6.79
N VAL A 302 -4.24 7.97 5.66
CA VAL A 302 -5.50 8.50 5.17
C VAL A 302 -6.36 7.33 4.72
N LEU A 303 -7.46 7.09 5.42
CA LEU A 303 -8.47 6.12 5.03
C LEU A 303 -9.50 6.78 4.10
N ARG A 304 -9.72 6.16 2.95
CA ARG A 304 -10.84 6.45 2.04
C ARG A 304 -11.75 5.25 1.93
N VAL A 305 -13.05 5.52 1.97
CA VAL A 305 -14.07 4.49 1.90
C VAL A 305 -14.99 4.77 0.72
N ALA A 306 -15.33 3.72 -0.02
CA ALA A 306 -16.34 3.76 -1.06
C ALA A 306 -17.25 2.53 -0.97
N GLU A 307 -18.49 2.66 -1.42
CA GLU A 307 -19.47 1.59 -1.43
C GLU A 307 -19.93 1.35 -2.88
N ARG A 308 -20.05 0.09 -3.29
CA ARG A 308 -20.71 -0.27 -4.55
C ARG A 308 -22.22 -0.11 -4.36
N PRO A 309 -22.91 0.74 -5.12
CA PRO A 309 -24.35 0.92 -4.96
C PRO A 309 -25.12 -0.39 -5.14
N ALA A 310 -26.28 -0.47 -4.47
CA ALA A 310 -27.27 -1.53 -4.62
C ALA A 310 -27.85 -1.56 -6.04
#